data_AF-A0A920FMM0-F1
#
_entry.id   AF-A0A920FMM0-F1
#
_cell.length_a   1.000
_cell.length_b   1.000
_cell.length_c   1.000
_cell.angle_alpha   90.00
_cell.angle_beta   90.00
_cell.angle_gamma   90.00
#
_symmetry.space_group_name_H-M   'P 1'
#
loop_
_entity.id
_entity.type
_entity.pdbx_description
1 polymer ?
#
loop_
_entity_poly.entity_id
_entity_poly.type
_entity_poly.pdbx_seq_one_letter_code
_entity_poly.pdbx_strand_id
1 'polypeptide(L)'
;MNVQFKGGLILIVLVAALYYVFPTFKAYQSGVDPQTVADKVNLGLDLQGGMYLDIEVESDAAVEEIVRRTRDNLEDLLIDEQVDFIEVRQQQNSLVLEMEPGRKVQLEESPFDRILVQFDETVDGDLVKLSIKPEEAERVRKNSISQALEVLRNRIDGLGISEPSLQQQGENSIVIQLPGLKDRERAIELIGPQAILRIQPRQQ
;
A
#
# COMPACT_ATOMS: atom_id res chain seq x y z
N MET A 1 -53.87 -9.78 -14.25
CA MET A 1 -53.31 -8.57 -13.58
C MET A 1 -53.88 -7.34 -14.28
N ASN A 2 -54.82 -6.63 -13.64
CA ASN A 2 -55.58 -5.53 -14.24
C ASN A 2 -54.67 -4.37 -14.69
N VAL A 3 -54.99 -3.76 -15.83
CA VAL A 3 -54.25 -2.60 -16.39
C VAL A 3 -54.20 -1.44 -15.40
N GLN A 4 -55.25 -1.24 -14.62
CA GLN A 4 -55.29 -0.23 -13.55
C GLN A 4 -54.28 -0.50 -12.42
N PHE A 5 -54.04 -1.77 -12.08
CA PHE A 5 -53.03 -2.16 -11.08
C PHE A 5 -51.61 -1.91 -11.61
N LYS A 6 -51.35 -2.23 -12.89
CA LYS A 6 -50.08 -1.92 -13.54
C LYS A 6 -49.82 -0.41 -13.60
N GLY A 7 -50.85 0.38 -13.92
CA GLY A 7 -50.76 1.84 -13.94
C GLY A 7 -50.44 2.43 -12.56
N GLY A 8 -51.10 1.94 -11.50
CA GLY A 8 -50.81 2.35 -10.13
C GLY A 8 -49.38 2.02 -9.69
N LEU A 9 -48.88 0.82 -10.03
CA LEU A 9 -47.51 0.42 -9.72
C LEU A 9 -46.49 1.29 -10.46
N ILE A 10 -46.71 1.57 -11.75
CA ILE A 10 -45.83 2.46 -12.54
C ILE A 10 -45.78 3.87 -11.93
N LEU A 11 -46.93 4.42 -11.53
CA LEU A 11 -47.00 5.75 -10.91
C LEU A 11 -46.21 5.80 -9.60
N ILE A 12 -46.34 4.79 -8.75
CA ILE A 12 -45.60 4.70 -7.48
C ILE A 12 -44.08 4.65 -7.74
N VAL A 13 -43.64 3.84 -8.70
CA VAL A 13 -42.21 3.76 -9.08
C VAL A 13 -41.71 5.11 -9.61
N LEU A 14 -42.51 5.82 -10.40
CA LEU A 14 -42.14 7.11 -10.98
C LEU A 14 -42.02 8.21 -9.91
N VAL A 15 -42.97 8.24 -8.97
CA VAL A 15 -42.91 9.15 -7.81
C VAL A 15 -41.71 8.84 -6.92
N ALA A 16 -41.44 7.56 -6.65
CA ALA A 16 -40.26 7.15 -5.89
C ALA A 16 -38.95 7.55 -6.61
N ALA A 17 -38.87 7.37 -7.94
CA ALA A 17 -37.70 7.79 -8.73
C ALA A 17 -37.47 9.30 -8.65
N LEU A 18 -38.53 10.11 -8.78
CA LEU A 18 -38.43 11.57 -8.63
C LEU A 18 -37.98 11.97 -7.22
N TYR A 19 -38.47 11.27 -6.20
CA TYR A 19 -38.04 11.49 -4.81
C TYR A 19 -36.54 11.25 -4.61
N TYR A 20 -36.00 10.15 -5.14
CA TYR A 20 -34.57 9.83 -5.04
C TYR A 20 -33.68 10.76 -5.89
N VAL A 21 -34.16 11.29 -7.02
CA VAL A 21 -33.38 12.21 -7.89
C VAL A 21 -33.40 13.65 -7.37
N PHE A 22 -34.44 14.06 -6.65
CA PHE A 22 -34.62 15.41 -6.12
C PHE A 22 -33.40 16.00 -5.36
N PRO A 23 -32.74 15.28 -4.41
CA PRO A 23 -31.55 15.81 -3.74
C PRO A 23 -30.39 16.09 -4.70
N THR A 24 -30.19 15.24 -5.71
CA THR A 24 -29.17 15.42 -6.76
C THR A 24 -29.44 16.68 -7.59
N PHE A 25 -30.70 16.91 -7.97
CA PHE A 25 -31.08 18.13 -8.71
C PHE A 25 -30.80 19.40 -7.91
N LYS A 26 -31.06 19.40 -6.59
CA LYS A 26 -30.77 20.53 -5.70
C LYS A 26 -29.26 20.78 -5.54
N ALA A 27 -28.46 19.71 -5.48
CA ALA A 27 -27.01 19.80 -5.30
C ALA A 27 -26.29 20.48 -6.46
N TYR A 28 -26.79 20.35 -7.69
CA TYR A 28 -26.16 20.90 -8.91
C TYR A 28 -26.86 22.15 -9.46
N GLN A 29 -27.61 22.87 -8.62
CA GLN A 29 -28.14 24.19 -8.96
C GLN A 29 -27.08 25.28 -8.80
N SER A 30 -27.14 26.30 -9.66
CA SER A 30 -26.25 27.46 -9.59
C SER A 30 -26.32 28.14 -8.21
N GLY A 31 -25.16 28.28 -7.55
CA GLY A 31 -25.03 28.95 -6.25
C GLY A 31 -25.13 28.04 -5.03
N VAL A 32 -25.31 26.73 -5.21
CA VAL A 32 -25.27 25.74 -4.12
C VAL A 32 -23.94 25.00 -4.17
N ASP A 33 -23.24 24.88 -3.04
CA ASP A 33 -22.07 24.00 -2.95
C ASP A 33 -22.57 22.55 -2.89
N PRO A 34 -22.27 21.71 -3.89
CA PRO A 34 -22.71 20.33 -3.90
C PRO A 34 -22.25 19.55 -2.66
N GLN A 35 -21.18 19.95 -1.97
CA GLN A 35 -20.69 19.25 -0.76
C GLN A 35 -21.62 19.42 0.46
N THR A 36 -22.55 20.38 0.42
CA THR A 36 -23.48 20.68 1.52
C THR A 36 -24.80 19.92 1.43
N VAL A 37 -25.04 19.18 0.34
CA VAL A 37 -26.29 18.47 0.09
C VAL A 37 -26.09 16.97 0.29
N ALA A 38 -26.80 16.40 1.28
CA ALA A 38 -26.83 14.97 1.56
C ALA A 38 -27.58 14.18 0.47
N ASP A 39 -27.26 12.89 0.33
CA ASP A 39 -27.94 11.92 -0.54
C ASP A 39 -27.98 12.28 -2.04
N LYS A 40 -27.04 13.10 -2.51
CA LYS A 40 -26.84 13.38 -3.94
C LYS A 40 -26.01 12.28 -4.61
N VAL A 41 -26.15 12.14 -5.93
CA VAL A 41 -25.20 11.36 -6.73
C VAL A 41 -23.87 12.13 -6.84
N ASN A 42 -22.77 11.47 -6.52
CA ASN A 42 -21.43 12.03 -6.66
C ASN A 42 -20.94 11.97 -8.10
N LEU A 43 -20.24 13.02 -8.53
CA LEU A 43 -19.67 13.11 -9.86
C LEU A 43 -18.25 12.56 -9.83
N GLY A 44 -17.87 11.82 -10.88
CA GLY A 44 -16.48 11.39 -11.05
C GLY A 44 -15.54 12.56 -11.33
N LEU A 45 -14.24 12.26 -11.30
CA LEU A 45 -13.15 13.23 -11.54
C LEU A 45 -13.34 14.07 -12.81
N ASP A 46 -13.85 13.46 -13.88
CA ASP A 46 -14.01 14.09 -15.19
C ASP A 46 -15.08 15.20 -15.20
N LEU A 47 -16.07 15.11 -14.30
CA LEU A 47 -17.19 16.05 -14.22
C LEU A 47 -17.05 17.08 -13.09
N GLN A 48 -16.27 16.77 -12.04
CA GLN A 48 -16.05 17.65 -10.89
C GLN A 48 -14.68 18.34 -10.89
N GLY A 49 -13.74 17.89 -11.72
CA GLY A 49 -12.33 18.25 -11.59
C GLY A 49 -11.69 17.63 -10.32
N GLY A 50 -10.37 17.69 -10.23
CA GLY A 50 -9.63 17.16 -9.08
C GLY A 50 -8.20 16.75 -9.41
N MET A 51 -7.72 15.69 -8.76
CA MET A 51 -6.38 15.13 -8.95
C MET A 51 -6.40 13.61 -9.07
N TYR A 52 -5.62 13.08 -10.02
CA TYR A 52 -5.33 11.67 -10.21
C TYR A 52 -3.85 11.46 -9.98
N LEU A 53 -3.49 10.47 -9.15
CA LEU A 53 -2.10 10.09 -8.88
C LEU A 53 -1.93 8.59 -9.11
N ASP A 54 -0.80 8.24 -9.70
CA ASP A 54 -0.28 6.87 -9.74
C ASP A 54 1.01 6.88 -8.91
N ILE A 55 1.04 6.11 -7.84
CA ILE A 55 2.15 6.06 -6.88
C ILE A 55 2.71 4.65 -6.88
N GLU A 56 3.99 4.53 -7.22
CA GLU A 56 4.73 3.28 -7.12
C GLU A 56 5.24 3.10 -5.69
N VAL A 57 5.03 1.90 -5.13
CA VAL A 57 5.48 1.50 -3.81
C VAL A 57 6.76 0.68 -3.98
N GLU A 58 7.84 1.10 -3.33
CA GLU A 58 9.11 0.37 -3.33
C GLU A 58 9.05 -0.86 -2.42
N SER A 59 8.33 -1.88 -2.89
CA SER A 59 8.14 -3.13 -2.16
C SER A 59 9.42 -3.95 -2.05
N ASP A 60 10.33 -3.84 -3.03
CA ASP A 60 11.65 -4.48 -2.99
C ASP A 60 12.57 -3.86 -1.93
N ALA A 61 12.55 -2.53 -1.78
CA ALA A 61 13.32 -1.86 -0.72
C ALA A 61 12.90 -2.31 0.68
N ALA A 62 11.63 -2.67 0.86
CA ALA A 62 11.16 -3.25 2.12
C ALA A 62 11.72 -4.66 2.38
N VAL A 63 11.92 -5.48 1.33
CA VAL A 63 12.58 -6.78 1.46
C VAL A 63 14.05 -6.59 1.82
N GLU A 64 14.74 -5.68 1.13
CA GLU A 64 16.14 -5.35 1.42
C GLU A 64 16.33 -4.83 2.85
N GLU A 65 15.38 -4.02 3.36
CA GLU A 65 15.36 -3.54 4.73
C GLU A 65 15.27 -4.69 5.75
N ILE A 66 14.41 -5.67 5.51
CA ILE A 66 14.27 -6.85 6.38
C ILE A 66 15.57 -7.66 6.39
N VAL A 67 16.18 -7.85 5.22
CA VAL A 67 17.47 -8.54 5.10
C VAL A 67 18.56 -7.77 5.84
N ARG A 68 18.61 -6.44 5.67
CA ARG A 68 19.59 -5.57 6.32
C ARG A 68 19.50 -5.63 7.84
N ARG A 69 18.27 -5.49 8.39
CA ARG A 69 17.99 -5.61 9.83
C ARG A 69 18.31 -6.99 10.35
N THR A 70 18.01 -8.04 9.58
CA THR A 70 18.33 -9.42 9.97
C THR A 70 19.84 -9.63 10.04
N ARG A 71 20.62 -9.02 9.14
CA ARG A 71 22.08 -9.03 9.20
C ARG A 71 22.62 -8.34 10.43
N ASP A 72 22.11 -7.15 10.76
CA ASP A 72 22.51 -6.44 11.98
C ASP A 72 22.22 -7.29 13.22
N ASN A 73 21.00 -7.85 13.31
CA ASN A 73 20.61 -8.74 14.40
C ASN A 73 21.43 -10.03 14.46
N LEU A 74 21.76 -10.64 13.32
CA LEU A 74 22.56 -11.86 13.24
C LEU A 74 23.98 -11.60 13.72
N GLU A 75 24.58 -10.49 13.27
CA GLU A 75 25.92 -10.07 13.70
C GLU A 75 25.97 -9.85 15.21
N ASP A 76 24.98 -9.14 15.78
CA ASP A 76 24.85 -8.94 17.23
C ASP A 76 24.74 -10.29 17.98
N LEU A 77 23.90 -11.21 17.49
CA LEU A 77 23.73 -12.54 18.11
C LEU A 77 25.01 -13.40 18.05
N LEU A 78 25.75 -13.35 16.94
CA LEU A 78 27.01 -14.07 16.80
C LEU A 78 28.06 -13.54 17.78
N ILE A 79 28.10 -12.23 17.99
CA ILE A 79 28.98 -11.59 18.98
C ILE A 79 28.58 -12.01 20.40
N ASP A 80 27.29 -11.96 20.73
CA ASP A 80 26.78 -12.30 22.06
C ASP A 80 27.04 -13.77 22.44
N GLU A 81 26.87 -14.69 21.49
CA GLU A 81 27.13 -16.12 21.66
C GLU A 81 28.62 -16.49 21.49
N GLN A 82 29.50 -15.50 21.31
CA GLN A 82 30.95 -15.68 21.15
C GLN A 82 31.30 -16.65 20.00
N VAL A 83 30.55 -16.57 18.90
CA VAL A 83 30.81 -17.36 17.70
C VAL A 83 31.95 -16.69 16.92
N ASP A 84 32.98 -17.46 16.59
CA ASP A 84 34.11 -16.99 15.78
C ASP A 84 33.68 -16.84 14.30
N PHE A 85 33.49 -15.61 13.82
CA PHE A 85 33.17 -15.29 12.42
C PHE A 85 34.06 -14.16 11.87
N ILE A 86 34.20 -14.10 10.54
CA ILE A 86 34.98 -13.08 9.83
C ILE A 86 34.09 -11.89 9.50
N GLU A 87 32.97 -12.11 8.80
CA GLU A 87 32.02 -11.05 8.46
C GLU A 87 30.62 -11.56 8.08
N VAL A 88 29.62 -10.67 8.19
CA VAL A 88 28.27 -10.89 7.67
C VAL A 88 27.99 -9.87 6.57
N ARG A 89 28.01 -10.31 5.31
CA ARG A 89 27.75 -9.44 4.15
C ARG A 89 26.32 -9.59 3.65
N GLN A 90 25.66 -8.48 3.37
CA GLN A 90 24.42 -8.50 2.59
C GLN A 90 24.72 -8.58 1.09
N GLN A 91 24.06 -9.50 0.40
CA GLN A 91 24.03 -9.60 -1.05
C GLN A 91 22.58 -9.67 -1.54
N GLN A 92 22.03 -8.52 -1.96
CA GLN A 92 20.64 -8.38 -2.40
C GLN A 92 19.67 -8.93 -1.34
N ASN A 93 18.97 -10.02 -1.68
CA ASN A 93 17.99 -10.71 -0.85
C ASN A 93 18.59 -11.88 -0.04
N SER A 94 19.91 -11.90 0.12
CA SER A 94 20.63 -12.93 0.87
C SER A 94 21.70 -12.34 1.76
N LEU A 95 22.05 -13.08 2.80
CA LEU A 95 23.16 -12.81 3.69
C LEU A 95 24.22 -13.88 3.47
N VAL A 96 25.47 -13.47 3.48
CA VAL A 96 26.62 -14.37 3.38
C VAL A 96 27.44 -14.17 4.65
N LEU A 97 27.37 -15.15 5.52
CA LEU A 97 28.17 -15.27 6.71
C LEU A 97 29.47 -16.01 6.35
N GLU A 98 30.60 -15.40 6.66
CA GLU A 98 31.93 -15.98 6.49
C GLU A 98 32.47 -16.37 7.86
N MET A 99 32.69 -17.66 8.06
CA MET A 99 33.17 -18.24 9.32
C MET A 99 34.69 -18.28 9.36
N GLU A 100 35.27 -18.33 10.56
CA GLU A 100 36.69 -18.66 10.68
C GLU A 100 36.97 -20.10 10.20
N PRO A 101 38.13 -20.35 9.56
CA PRO A 101 38.45 -21.68 9.01
C PRO A 101 38.32 -22.82 10.04
N GLY A 102 37.49 -23.81 9.73
CA GLY A 102 37.27 -24.97 10.60
C GLY A 102 36.31 -24.74 11.76
N ARG A 103 35.68 -23.56 11.84
CA ARG A 103 34.54 -23.28 12.72
C ARG A 103 33.24 -23.50 11.98
N LYS A 104 32.17 -23.78 12.73
CA LYS A 104 30.81 -23.91 12.22
C LYS A 104 29.86 -23.27 13.19
N VAL A 105 28.85 -22.59 12.66
CA VAL A 105 27.69 -22.14 13.41
C VAL A 105 26.57 -23.16 13.24
N GLN A 106 25.83 -23.44 14.30
CA GLN A 106 24.62 -24.25 14.26
C GLN A 106 23.43 -23.30 14.25
N LEU A 107 22.97 -22.92 13.06
CA LEU A 107 21.87 -21.95 12.92
C LEU A 107 20.51 -22.55 13.29
N GLU A 108 20.42 -23.87 13.42
CA GLU A 108 19.23 -24.59 13.84
C GLU A 108 19.02 -24.57 15.36
N GLU A 109 20.03 -24.17 16.13
CA GLU A 109 19.94 -24.05 17.58
C GLU A 109 19.50 -22.65 18.02
N SER A 110 18.87 -22.56 19.18
CA SER A 110 18.50 -21.27 19.77
C SER A 110 19.78 -20.49 20.14
N PRO A 111 19.86 -19.18 19.89
CA PRO A 111 18.79 -18.27 19.44
C PRO A 111 18.64 -18.08 17.92
N PHE A 112 19.45 -18.76 17.11
CA PHE A 112 19.54 -18.56 15.66
C PHE A 112 18.38 -19.19 14.88
N ASP A 113 17.73 -20.22 15.44
CA ASP A 113 16.61 -20.95 14.86
C ASP A 113 15.49 -20.06 14.30
N ARG A 114 15.28 -18.89 14.93
CA ARG A 114 14.29 -17.90 14.51
C ARG A 114 14.57 -17.26 13.15
N ILE A 115 15.84 -17.18 12.75
CA ILE A 115 16.25 -16.62 11.46
C ILE A 115 15.84 -17.57 10.32
N LEU A 116 15.99 -18.88 10.55
CA LEU A 116 15.63 -19.93 9.59
C LEU A 116 14.11 -20.05 9.32
N VAL A 117 13.29 -19.35 10.11
CA VAL A 117 11.86 -19.20 9.80
C VAL A 117 11.69 -18.46 8.47
N GLN A 118 12.44 -17.39 8.25
CA GLN A 118 12.30 -16.49 7.10
C GLN A 118 13.34 -16.74 6.00
N PHE A 119 14.43 -17.44 6.32
CA PHE A 119 15.56 -17.67 5.43
C PHE A 119 15.79 -19.17 5.21
N ASP A 120 16.22 -19.53 4.01
CA ASP A 120 16.79 -20.83 3.70
C ASP A 120 18.31 -20.76 3.82
N GLU A 121 18.88 -21.78 4.45
CA GLU A 121 20.33 -21.91 4.62
C GLU A 121 20.96 -22.76 3.52
N THR A 122 22.14 -22.35 3.07
CA THR A 122 23.01 -23.14 2.21
C THR A 122 24.45 -22.98 2.71
N VAL A 123 25.04 -24.09 3.13
CA VAL A 123 26.42 -24.13 3.65
C VAL A 123 27.37 -24.60 2.56
N ASP A 124 28.44 -23.83 2.33
CA ASP A 124 29.53 -24.15 1.41
C ASP A 124 30.88 -23.92 2.11
N GLY A 125 31.38 -24.97 2.78
CA GLY A 125 32.62 -24.91 3.55
C GLY A 125 32.50 -23.96 4.74
N ASP A 126 33.28 -22.88 4.71
CA ASP A 126 33.29 -21.82 5.74
C ASP A 126 32.32 -20.67 5.41
N LEU A 127 31.58 -20.76 4.29
CA LEU A 127 30.56 -19.79 3.90
C LEU A 127 29.16 -20.34 4.18
N VAL A 128 28.37 -19.57 4.91
CA VAL A 128 26.95 -19.85 5.15
C VAL A 128 26.11 -18.79 4.45
N LYS A 129 25.34 -19.21 3.45
CA LYS A 129 24.43 -18.34 2.72
C LYS A 129 23.01 -18.49 3.26
N LEU A 130 22.42 -17.39 3.71
CA LEU A 130 21.03 -17.30 4.13
C LEU A 130 20.25 -16.52 3.07
N SER A 131 19.37 -17.19 2.33
CA SER A 131 18.55 -16.54 1.30
C SER A 131 17.12 -16.39 1.81
N ILE A 132 16.53 -15.21 1.72
CA ILE A 132 15.13 -15.05 2.13
C ILE A 132 14.25 -15.98 1.30
N LYS A 133 13.31 -16.66 1.95
CA LYS A 133 12.38 -17.55 1.25
C LYS A 133 11.52 -16.75 0.27
N PRO A 134 11.24 -17.24 -0.95
CA PRO A 134 10.46 -16.50 -1.93
C PRO A 134 9.06 -16.12 -1.43
N GLU A 135 8.42 -17.02 -0.67
CA GLU A 135 7.11 -16.80 -0.05
C GLU A 135 7.11 -15.69 1.02
N GLU A 136 8.21 -15.56 1.75
CA GLU A 136 8.44 -14.54 2.76
C GLU A 136 8.66 -13.18 2.10
N ALA A 137 9.49 -13.12 1.06
CA ALA A 137 9.70 -11.92 0.27
C ALA A 137 8.38 -11.40 -0.34
N GLU A 138 7.58 -12.29 -0.94
CA GLU A 138 6.26 -11.94 -1.47
C GLU A 138 5.30 -11.43 -0.39
N ARG A 139 5.32 -12.04 0.80
CA ARG A 139 4.52 -11.57 1.93
C ARG A 139 4.94 -10.17 2.36
N VAL A 140 6.24 -9.91 2.46
CA VAL A 140 6.77 -8.59 2.81
C VAL A 140 6.37 -7.54 1.77
N ARG A 141 6.47 -7.85 0.47
CA ARG A 141 6.02 -6.96 -0.60
C ARG A 141 4.54 -6.58 -0.48
N LYS A 142 3.66 -7.59 -0.33
CA LYS A 142 2.21 -7.38 -0.15
C LYS A 142 1.87 -6.57 1.09
N ASN A 143 2.56 -6.86 2.20
CA ASN A 143 2.40 -6.11 3.43
C ASN A 143 2.82 -4.65 3.25
N SER A 144 3.89 -4.39 2.52
CA SER A 144 4.39 -3.04 2.24
C SER A 144 3.37 -2.20 1.47
N ILE A 145 2.72 -2.79 0.46
CA ILE A 145 1.66 -2.12 -0.31
C ILE A 145 0.44 -1.84 0.58
N SER A 146 0.06 -2.80 1.42
CA SER A 146 -1.08 -2.65 2.33
C SER A 146 -0.84 -1.55 3.36
N GLN A 147 0.37 -1.50 3.93
CA GLN A 147 0.80 -0.43 4.84
C GLN A 147 0.83 0.93 4.13
N ALA A 148 1.35 1.00 2.90
CA ALA A 148 1.34 2.22 2.11
C ALA A 148 -0.08 2.73 1.88
N LEU A 149 -1.03 1.85 1.55
CA LEU A 149 -2.43 2.20 1.36
C LEU A 149 -3.06 2.78 2.64
N GLU A 150 -2.79 2.18 3.80
CA GLU A 150 -3.27 2.68 5.10
C GLU A 150 -2.69 4.05 5.45
N VAL A 151 -1.37 4.23 5.26
CA VAL A 151 -0.69 5.51 5.48
C VAL A 151 -1.25 6.60 4.56
N LEU A 152 -1.47 6.29 3.28
CA LEU A 152 -2.02 7.22 2.30
C LEU A 152 -3.47 7.59 2.62
N ARG A 153 -4.29 6.64 3.05
CA ARG A 153 -5.67 6.89 3.49
C ARG A 153 -5.68 7.91 4.63
N ASN A 154 -4.90 7.67 5.68
CA ASN A 154 -4.82 8.55 6.85
C ASN A 154 -4.33 9.97 6.48
N ARG A 155 -3.41 10.08 5.52
CA ARG A 155 -2.93 11.38 5.01
C ARG A 155 -4.01 12.14 4.24
N ILE A 156 -4.80 11.44 3.44
CA ILE A 156 -5.86 12.03 2.61
C ILE A 156 -7.07 12.46 3.44
N ASP A 157 -7.40 11.75 4.52
CA ASP A 157 -8.49 12.15 5.43
C ASP A 157 -8.27 13.58 5.98
N GLY A 158 -7.02 14.01 6.14
CA GLY A 158 -6.64 15.37 6.55
C GLY A 158 -6.89 16.47 5.51
N LEU A 159 -7.23 16.11 4.26
CA LEU A 159 -7.55 17.05 3.18
C LEU A 159 -9.02 17.48 3.16
N GLY A 160 -9.89 16.85 3.97
CA GLY A 160 -11.32 17.18 4.03
C GLY A 160 -12.10 16.81 2.76
N ILE A 161 -11.61 15.81 2.02
CA ILE A 161 -12.25 15.31 0.80
C ILE A 161 -13.23 14.22 1.22
N SER A 162 -14.50 14.37 0.85
CA SER A 162 -15.56 13.46 1.33
C SER A 162 -15.43 12.03 0.80
N GLU A 163 -14.87 11.83 -0.39
CA GLU A 163 -14.83 10.51 -1.05
C GLU A 163 -13.55 10.28 -1.89
N PRO A 164 -12.39 10.12 -1.24
CA PRO A 164 -11.18 9.70 -1.95
C PRO A 164 -11.27 8.22 -2.36
N SER A 165 -10.78 7.90 -3.56
CA SER A 165 -10.66 6.51 -4.03
C SER A 165 -9.18 6.12 -4.06
N LEU A 166 -8.82 5.08 -3.32
CA LEU A 166 -7.47 4.50 -3.32
C LEU A 166 -7.59 3.03 -3.70
N GLN A 167 -6.87 2.62 -4.75
CA GLN A 167 -6.90 1.25 -5.24
C GLN A 167 -5.50 0.80 -5.63
N GLN A 168 -5.15 -0.44 -5.28
CA GLN A 168 -3.94 -1.06 -5.81
C GLN A 168 -4.13 -1.29 -7.32
N GLN A 169 -3.14 -0.88 -8.10
CA GLN A 169 -3.06 -1.10 -9.53
C GLN A 169 -1.83 -1.96 -9.84
N GLY A 170 -2.04 -3.12 -10.45
CA GLY A 170 -0.96 -4.06 -10.72
C GLY A 170 -0.33 -4.59 -9.42
N GLU A 171 0.97 -4.89 -9.46
CA GLU A 171 1.67 -5.46 -8.31
C GLU A 171 2.14 -4.37 -7.33
N ASN A 172 2.80 -3.31 -7.80
CA ASN A 172 3.48 -2.34 -6.95
C ASN A 172 2.90 -0.91 -6.99
N SER A 173 1.80 -0.64 -7.68
CA SER A 173 1.25 0.71 -7.79
C SER A 173 -0.04 0.92 -7.00
N ILE A 174 -0.27 2.15 -6.58
CA ILE A 174 -1.50 2.62 -5.94
C ILE A 174 -2.02 3.81 -6.74
N VAL A 175 -3.24 3.67 -7.25
CA VAL A 175 -3.99 4.75 -7.89
C VAL A 175 -4.82 5.47 -6.85
N ILE A 176 -4.72 6.80 -6.89
CA ILE A 176 -5.47 7.69 -6.01
C ILE A 176 -6.28 8.67 -6.86
N GLN A 177 -7.56 8.80 -6.54
CA GLN A 177 -8.45 9.78 -7.14
C GLN A 177 -9.02 10.68 -6.05
N LEU A 178 -8.83 11.98 -6.23
CA LEU A 178 -9.25 13.02 -5.30
C LEU A 178 -10.23 13.98 -6.01
N PRO A 179 -11.52 13.60 -6.15
CA PRO A 179 -12.52 14.44 -6.79
C PRO A 179 -12.82 15.69 -5.95
N GLY A 180 -12.97 16.83 -6.62
CA GLY A 180 -13.29 18.10 -5.95
C GLY A 180 -12.14 18.68 -5.09
N LEU A 181 -10.91 18.17 -5.23
CA LEU A 181 -9.72 18.73 -4.58
C LEU A 181 -9.47 20.16 -5.08
N LYS A 182 -9.37 21.12 -4.15
CA LYS A 182 -9.13 22.55 -4.44
C LYS A 182 -7.64 22.93 -4.43
N ASP A 183 -6.86 22.35 -3.52
CA ASP A 183 -5.45 22.68 -3.27
C ASP A 183 -4.57 21.47 -3.60
N ARG A 184 -3.86 21.52 -4.73
CA ARG A 184 -3.06 20.40 -5.24
C ARG A 184 -1.70 20.35 -4.57
N GLU A 185 -1.10 21.50 -4.33
CA GLU A 185 0.20 21.66 -3.67
C GLU A 185 0.16 21.04 -2.27
N ARG A 186 -0.89 21.34 -1.49
CA ARG A 186 -1.08 20.75 -0.16
C ARG A 186 -1.28 19.23 -0.21
N ALA A 187 -1.97 18.72 -1.22
CA ALA A 187 -2.14 17.28 -1.38
C ALA A 187 -0.80 16.59 -1.72
N ILE A 188 0.02 17.18 -2.59
CA ILE A 188 1.36 16.69 -2.89
C ILE A 188 2.25 16.72 -1.63
N GLU A 189 2.17 17.78 -0.81
CA GLU A 189 2.94 17.90 0.43
C GLU A 189 2.54 16.84 1.48
N LEU A 190 1.26 16.49 1.60
CA LEU A 190 0.84 15.46 2.55
C LEU A 190 1.15 14.05 2.05
N ILE A 191 1.08 13.80 0.74
CA ILE A 191 1.25 12.48 0.13
C ILE A 191 2.73 12.17 -0.15
N GLY A 192 3.50 13.16 -0.62
CA GLY A 192 4.82 13.00 -1.24
C GLY A 192 6.07 12.81 -0.37
N PRO A 193 6.18 13.20 0.92
CA PRO A 193 7.48 13.27 1.58
C PRO A 193 8.19 11.92 1.80
N GLN A 194 7.50 10.79 1.60
CA GLN A 194 8.02 9.44 1.91
C GLN A 194 7.62 8.36 0.89
N ALA A 195 6.87 8.71 -0.15
CA ALA A 195 6.58 7.81 -1.27
C ALA A 195 7.47 8.23 -2.42
N ILE A 196 8.27 7.32 -2.98
CA ILE A 196 9.15 7.63 -4.10
C ILE A 196 8.26 7.81 -5.33
N LEU A 197 7.98 9.09 -5.58
CA LEU A 197 6.86 9.52 -6.37
C LEU A 197 7.30 9.68 -7.83
N ARG A 198 6.77 8.82 -8.71
CA ARG A 198 6.74 9.08 -10.16
C ARG A 198 5.35 9.59 -10.55
N ILE A 199 5.09 10.88 -10.37
CA ILE A 199 3.86 11.50 -10.91
C ILE A 199 3.91 11.40 -12.44
N GLN A 200 2.99 10.64 -13.02
CA GLN A 200 2.68 10.77 -14.44
C GLN A 200 1.41 11.62 -14.59
N PRO A 201 1.53 12.93 -14.90
CA PRO A 201 0.37 13.73 -15.21
C PRO A 201 -0.19 13.25 -16.55
N ARG A 202 -1.37 12.62 -16.55
CA ARG A 202 -2.09 12.36 -17.79
C ARG A 202 -2.68 13.67 -18.29
N GLN A 203 -2.09 14.23 -19.33
CA GLN A 203 -2.73 15.29 -20.12
C GLN A 203 -3.88 14.65 -20.90
N GLN A 204 -5.11 15.08 -20.65
CA GLN A 204 -6.21 14.93 -21.62
C GLN A 204 -6.25 16.19 -22.47
#